data_AF-A0A1Y5IJE3-F1
#
_entry.id   AF-A0A1Y5IJE3-F1
#
_cell.length_a   1.000
_cell.length_b   1.000
_cell.length_c   1.000
_cell.angle_alpha   90.00
_cell.angle_beta   90.00
_cell.angle_gamma   90.00
#
_symmetry.space_group_name_H-M   'P 1'
#
loop_
_entity.id
_entity.type
_entity.pdbx_description
1 polymer ?
#
loop_
_entity_poly.entity_id
_entity_poly.type
_entity_poly.pdbx_seq_one_letter_code
_entity_poly.pdbx_strand_id
1 'polypeptide(L)'
;MATENTRDVVAIPVRSEAFGKVWRALEGRGVAAECAAAAEAWDEEPRTGSKVNAKDWDRRRRGEVALESLGDPGDRDNVPALSECVKTWRRHGGGGQQVSTKTHRECEAWVREGASIFDDLQVNGPVIMDGLLDACSGRWTFERVRDLCDGDAVVDVHVCPHDTVDLAGHRAPGTPRNFEFRKMSFGEFFDRVRGVGSYDPVIERGERYYLRSVDGKSATDLRRTHPALAAELRIEKYTQHLKDGNFHSSVLRISSADTTLWTHYDTHDNLLVQVIGSKTVTLFPPEADQFMYVEGSSSRVFNVRNEPSEEDRRTFPLFYAHAQSMGTTVSLQQGDALWIPAYWFHHVVSDCGEAPSVAVNTFWRSTALATFGEYDAKDIYGNKELNSGKEACDLALRAGEALRHLPFRIKCFYARRAIKLLANQTSSRITSEW
;
A
#
# COMPACT_ATOMS: atom_id res chain seq x y z
N MET A 1 -1.11 31.98 18.10
CA MET A 1 -2.31 31.22 17.70
C MET A 1 -1.92 30.40 16.48
N ALA A 2 -1.45 29.17 16.72
CA ALA A 2 -1.08 28.24 15.66
C ALA A 2 -2.36 27.53 15.19
N THR A 3 -2.58 27.51 13.89
CA THR A 3 -3.65 26.71 13.27
C THR A 3 -3.22 25.25 13.30
N GLU A 4 -3.94 24.44 14.07
CA GLU A 4 -3.87 22.97 14.03
C GLU A 4 -4.11 22.51 12.59
N ASN A 5 -3.12 21.84 12.02
CA ASN A 5 -3.24 21.13 10.76
C ASN A 5 -3.08 19.65 11.10
N THR A 6 -4.01 19.10 11.89
CA THR A 6 -4.15 17.66 12.07
C THR A 6 -4.65 17.09 10.74
N ARG A 7 -3.73 16.50 9.96
CA ARG A 7 -4.11 15.65 8.82
C ARG A 7 -4.65 14.35 9.44
N ASP A 8 -5.93 14.38 9.82
CA ASP A 8 -6.64 13.24 10.39
C ASP A 8 -6.68 12.10 9.36
N VAL A 9 -6.44 10.86 9.80
CA VAL A 9 -6.74 9.69 8.98
C VAL A 9 -8.23 9.71 8.67
N VAL A 10 -8.58 9.84 7.39
CA VAL A 10 -9.98 9.89 6.97
C VAL A 10 -10.53 8.47 7.05
N ALA A 11 -11.53 8.25 7.90
CA ALA A 11 -12.30 7.01 7.91
C ALA A 11 -13.44 7.12 6.89
N ILE A 12 -13.47 6.23 5.92
CA ILE A 12 -14.56 6.12 4.95
C ILE A 12 -15.35 4.84 5.27
N PRO A 13 -16.58 4.96 5.82
CA PRO A 13 -17.39 3.80 6.11
C PRO A 13 -17.87 3.15 4.80
N VAL A 14 -17.43 1.91 4.51
CA VAL A 14 -17.95 1.13 3.37
C VAL A 14 -19.33 0.53 3.69
N ARG A 15 -19.77 0.66 4.94
CA ARG A 15 -21.11 0.27 5.40
C ARG A 15 -22.17 1.27 4.96
N SER A 16 -22.69 1.04 3.76
CA SER A 16 -24.13 1.19 3.60
C SER A 16 -24.69 -0.10 3.04
N GLU A 17 -25.84 -0.54 3.57
CA GLU A 17 -26.67 -1.59 2.98
C GLU A 17 -26.89 -1.38 1.46
N ALA A 18 -26.71 -0.15 0.96
CA ALA A 18 -26.74 0.20 -0.45
C ALA A 18 -25.57 -0.41 -1.24
N PHE A 19 -24.32 -0.42 -0.75
CA PHE A 19 -23.19 -1.06 -1.44
C PHE A 19 -23.44 -2.55 -1.64
N GLY A 20 -23.84 -3.25 -0.57
CA GLY A 20 -24.13 -4.69 -0.61
C GLY A 20 -25.38 -5.08 -1.39
N LYS A 21 -26.41 -4.22 -1.46
CA LYS A 21 -27.63 -4.42 -2.26
C LYS A 21 -27.40 -4.10 -3.74
N VAL A 22 -26.62 -3.05 -4.03
CA VAL A 22 -26.26 -2.64 -5.41
C VAL A 22 -25.27 -3.62 -6.02
N TRP A 23 -24.27 -4.09 -5.27
CA TRP A 23 -23.32 -5.10 -5.72
C TRP A 23 -24.01 -6.43 -6.08
N ARG A 24 -24.95 -6.88 -5.23
CA ARG A 24 -25.79 -8.04 -5.51
C ARG A 24 -26.75 -7.81 -6.69
N ALA A 25 -27.22 -6.59 -6.90
CA ALA A 25 -28.04 -6.22 -8.06
C ALA A 25 -27.24 -6.17 -9.37
N LEU A 26 -25.94 -5.86 -9.32
CA LEU A 26 -25.03 -5.89 -10.48
C LEU A 26 -24.58 -7.31 -10.84
N GLU A 27 -24.25 -8.15 -9.84
CA GLU A 27 -23.97 -9.59 -10.05
C GLU A 27 -25.24 -10.34 -10.54
N GLY A 28 -26.42 -10.02 -10.02
CA GLY A 28 -27.69 -10.67 -10.39
C GLY A 28 -28.28 -10.27 -11.75
N ARG A 29 -27.74 -9.24 -12.42
CA ARG A 29 -28.25 -8.72 -13.71
C ARG A 29 -27.31 -8.94 -14.90
N GLY A 30 -26.17 -9.62 -14.72
CA GLY A 30 -25.25 -9.94 -15.82
C GLY A 30 -24.47 -8.77 -16.43
N VAL A 31 -24.56 -7.57 -15.86
CA VAL A 31 -23.99 -6.33 -16.42
C VAL A 31 -22.45 -6.35 -16.44
N ALA A 32 -21.81 -7.08 -15.52
CA ALA A 32 -20.36 -7.27 -15.54
C ALA A 32 -19.88 -8.07 -16.77
N ALA A 33 -20.68 -9.02 -17.27
CA ALA A 33 -20.36 -9.80 -18.47
C ALA A 33 -20.59 -8.98 -19.75
N GLU A 34 -21.60 -8.10 -19.77
CA GLU A 34 -21.87 -7.21 -20.92
C GLU A 34 -20.80 -6.11 -21.06
N CYS A 35 -20.27 -5.60 -19.95
CA CYS A 35 -19.14 -4.66 -19.97
C CYS A 35 -17.82 -5.32 -20.40
N ALA A 36 -17.59 -6.58 -20.04
CA ALA A 36 -16.43 -7.35 -20.51
C ALA A 36 -16.53 -7.66 -22.02
N ALA A 37 -17.72 -8.05 -22.50
CA ALA A 37 -17.98 -8.27 -23.93
C ALA A 37 -17.85 -6.98 -24.77
N ALA A 38 -18.19 -5.82 -24.19
CA ALA A 38 -18.01 -4.53 -24.85
C ALA A 38 -16.53 -4.10 -24.95
N ALA A 39 -15.68 -4.58 -24.04
CA ALA A 39 -14.23 -4.37 -24.09
C ALA A 39 -13.54 -5.30 -25.10
N GLU A 40 -13.99 -6.54 -25.26
CA GLU A 40 -13.50 -7.44 -26.31
C GLU A 40 -13.94 -6.99 -27.72
N ALA A 41 -15.11 -6.37 -27.85
CA ALA A 41 -15.59 -5.79 -29.12
C ALA A 41 -14.81 -4.55 -29.60
N TRP A 42 -13.94 -3.97 -28.75
CA TRP A 42 -13.06 -2.85 -29.14
C TRP A 42 -11.84 -3.28 -29.97
N ASP A 43 -11.49 -4.57 -29.99
CA ASP A 43 -10.31 -5.09 -30.67
C ASP A 43 -10.57 -5.71 -32.06
N GLU A 44 -11.83 -5.79 -32.52
CA GLU A 44 -12.16 -6.32 -33.85
C GLU A 44 -12.20 -5.23 -34.95
N GLU A 45 -11.52 -5.51 -36.06
CA GLU A 45 -11.43 -4.64 -37.23
C GLU A 45 -12.82 -4.31 -37.81
N PRO A 46 -13.11 -3.06 -38.24
CA PRO A 46 -14.45 -2.71 -38.71
C PRO A 46 -14.82 -3.48 -39.98
N ARG A 47 -15.87 -4.32 -39.90
CA ARG A 47 -16.41 -5.01 -41.08
C ARG A 47 -16.87 -4.01 -42.15
N THR A 48 -16.66 -4.38 -43.42
CA THR A 48 -16.91 -3.57 -44.61
C THR A 48 -18.31 -2.94 -44.60
N GLY A 49 -18.37 -1.60 -44.55
CA GLY A 49 -19.61 -0.81 -44.55
C GLY A 49 -19.65 0.32 -43.52
N SER A 50 -18.74 0.37 -42.55
CA SER A 50 -18.65 1.50 -41.61
C SER A 50 -17.98 2.72 -42.26
N LYS A 51 -18.50 3.93 -41.98
CA LYS A 51 -18.01 5.21 -42.51
C LYS A 51 -16.66 5.67 -41.92
N VAL A 52 -15.95 4.81 -41.20
CA VAL A 52 -14.65 5.15 -40.63
C VAL A 52 -13.58 4.79 -41.65
N ASN A 53 -12.99 5.82 -42.25
CA ASN A 53 -11.85 5.69 -43.15
C ASN A 53 -10.72 4.92 -42.43
N ALA A 54 -10.17 3.90 -43.08
CA ALA A 54 -9.07 3.08 -42.56
C ALA A 54 -7.88 3.92 -42.05
N LYS A 55 -7.57 5.06 -42.67
CA LYS A 55 -6.52 5.99 -42.19
C LYS A 55 -6.83 6.65 -40.85
N ASP A 56 -8.09 6.99 -40.57
CA ASP A 56 -8.48 7.57 -39.28
C ASP A 56 -8.45 6.53 -38.16
N TRP A 57 -8.75 5.27 -38.50
CA TRP A 57 -8.62 4.14 -37.58
C TRP A 57 -7.14 3.85 -37.26
N ASP A 58 -6.28 3.87 -38.27
CA ASP A 58 -4.83 3.63 -38.14
C ASP A 58 -4.09 4.79 -37.42
N ARG A 59 -4.66 5.99 -37.40
CA ARG A 59 -4.17 7.16 -36.65
C ARG A 59 -4.61 7.13 -35.19
N ARG A 60 -5.80 6.59 -34.89
CA ARG A 60 -6.29 6.35 -33.52
C ARG A 60 -5.56 5.22 -32.82
N ARG A 61 -5.24 4.14 -33.54
CA ARG A 61 -4.43 3.02 -33.02
C ARG A 61 -2.99 3.43 -32.68
N ARG A 62 -2.44 4.44 -33.35
CA ARG A 62 -1.06 4.93 -33.18
C ARG A 62 -0.87 6.07 -32.16
N GLY A 63 -1.92 6.50 -31.47
CA GLY A 63 -1.79 7.43 -30.33
C GLY A 63 -1.44 8.89 -30.69
N GLU A 64 -1.61 9.33 -31.94
CA GLU A 64 -1.31 10.71 -32.37
C GLU A 64 -2.49 11.69 -32.19
N VAL A 65 -3.17 11.62 -31.03
CA VAL A 65 -3.95 12.76 -30.53
C VAL A 65 -3.05 13.46 -29.52
N ALA A 66 -2.46 14.57 -29.96
CA ALA A 66 -1.48 15.33 -29.21
C ALA A 66 -1.96 15.66 -27.79
N LEU A 67 -1.15 15.28 -26.80
CA LEU A 67 -1.24 15.64 -25.38
C LEU A 67 -1.05 17.15 -25.11
N GLU A 68 -0.89 17.99 -26.14
CA GLU A 68 -0.60 19.43 -26.01
C GLU A 68 -1.84 20.30 -25.72
N SER A 69 -3.06 19.74 -25.72
CA SER A 69 -4.29 20.49 -25.43
C SER A 69 -4.94 20.14 -24.08
N LEU A 70 -4.26 19.36 -23.23
CA LEU A 70 -4.72 19.08 -21.87
C LEU A 70 -4.20 20.20 -20.98
N GLY A 71 -5.09 21.12 -20.62
CA GLY A 71 -4.85 22.12 -19.59
C GLY A 71 -4.48 21.47 -18.25
N ASP A 72 -4.01 22.30 -17.33
CA ASP A 72 -3.52 21.95 -15.99
C ASP A 72 -4.33 20.79 -15.34
N PRO A 73 -3.67 19.68 -14.94
CA PRO A 73 -4.32 18.55 -14.29
C PRO A 73 -5.02 18.88 -12.95
N GLY A 74 -4.93 20.13 -12.45
CA GLY A 74 -5.72 20.63 -11.32
C GLY A 74 -7.15 21.10 -11.64
N ASP A 75 -7.61 21.09 -12.89
CA ASP A 75 -8.94 21.60 -13.28
C ASP A 75 -10.04 20.53 -13.19
N ARG A 76 -10.90 20.64 -12.17
CA ARG A 76 -11.98 19.69 -11.82
C ARG A 76 -13.09 19.58 -12.87
N ASP A 77 -13.15 20.49 -13.84
CA ASP A 77 -14.24 20.55 -14.82
C ASP A 77 -13.96 19.76 -16.12
N ASN A 78 -12.78 19.16 -16.27
CA ASN A 78 -12.37 18.53 -17.53
C ASN A 78 -12.21 17.00 -17.44
N VAL A 79 -13.34 16.28 -17.29
CA VAL A 79 -13.42 14.81 -17.43
C VAL A 79 -14.07 14.42 -18.78
N PRO A 80 -13.36 14.51 -19.92
CA PRO A 80 -13.93 14.19 -21.23
C PRO A 80 -14.03 12.69 -21.55
N ALA A 81 -13.37 11.79 -20.80
CA ALA A 81 -13.30 10.36 -21.12
C ALA A 81 -14.62 9.58 -20.92
N LEU A 82 -15.45 9.96 -19.95
CA LEU A 82 -16.72 9.27 -19.65
C LEU A 82 -17.87 9.62 -20.61
N SER A 83 -17.85 10.82 -21.21
CA SER A 83 -18.93 11.25 -22.10
C SER A 83 -18.96 10.46 -23.41
N GLU A 84 -17.80 10.02 -23.90
CA GLU A 84 -17.69 9.21 -25.11
C GLU A 84 -18.12 7.75 -24.89
N CYS A 85 -17.82 7.16 -23.72
CA CYS A 85 -18.33 5.83 -23.35
C CYS A 85 -19.87 5.79 -23.32
N VAL A 86 -20.50 6.82 -22.75
CA VAL A 86 -21.98 6.94 -22.66
C VAL A 86 -22.62 7.14 -24.04
N LYS A 87 -21.99 7.92 -24.93
CA LYS A 87 -22.47 8.09 -26.32
C LYS A 87 -22.38 6.79 -27.12
N THR A 88 -21.37 5.97 -26.85
CA THR A 88 -21.13 4.68 -27.51
C THR A 88 -22.17 3.64 -27.06
N TRP A 89 -22.47 3.57 -25.76
CA TRP A 89 -23.52 2.68 -25.23
C TRP A 89 -24.93 3.01 -25.76
N ARG A 90 -25.28 4.30 -25.85
CA ARG A 90 -26.56 4.73 -26.45
C ARG A 90 -26.69 4.42 -27.94
N ARG A 91 -25.56 4.32 -28.68
CA ARG A 91 -25.56 4.02 -30.12
C ARG A 91 -25.65 2.53 -30.43
N HIS A 92 -25.19 1.65 -29.54
CA HIS A 92 -25.06 0.22 -29.81
C HIS A 92 -26.11 -0.68 -29.14
N GLY A 93 -27.04 -0.12 -28.35
CA GLY A 93 -28.32 -0.75 -28.03
C GLY A 93 -28.27 -1.84 -26.95
N GLY A 94 -28.74 -1.49 -25.75
CA GLY A 94 -29.31 -2.44 -24.80
C GLY A 94 -30.83 -2.29 -24.79
N GLY A 95 -31.53 -3.14 -25.52
CA GLY A 95 -32.98 -3.20 -25.50
C GLY A 95 -33.50 -3.69 -24.15
N GLY A 96 -34.59 -3.09 -23.67
CA GLY A 96 -35.54 -3.82 -22.83
C GLY A 96 -35.38 -3.75 -21.31
N GLN A 97 -34.85 -2.68 -20.72
CA GLN A 97 -35.29 -2.24 -19.39
C GLN A 97 -34.86 -0.79 -19.16
N GLN A 98 -35.83 0.14 -19.11
CA GLN A 98 -35.56 1.53 -18.71
C GLN A 98 -35.12 1.54 -17.25
N VAL A 99 -33.81 1.59 -17.03
CA VAL A 99 -33.26 2.01 -15.74
C VAL A 99 -33.76 3.44 -15.50
N SER A 100 -34.41 3.69 -14.37
CA SER A 100 -34.96 5.01 -14.09
C SER A 100 -33.85 6.06 -14.13
N THR A 101 -34.13 7.24 -14.65
CA THR A 101 -33.17 8.37 -14.70
C THR A 101 -32.62 8.75 -13.32
N LYS A 102 -33.33 8.41 -12.24
CA LYS A 102 -32.89 8.54 -10.85
C LYS A 102 -31.80 7.52 -10.51
N THR A 103 -32.02 6.24 -10.81
CA THR A 103 -31.05 5.16 -10.60
C THR A 103 -29.79 5.37 -11.45
N HIS A 104 -29.93 5.91 -12.65
CA HIS A 104 -28.79 6.26 -13.52
C HIS A 104 -27.94 7.38 -12.90
N ARG A 105 -28.57 8.46 -12.40
CA ARG A 105 -27.85 9.57 -11.74
C ARG A 105 -27.22 9.16 -10.42
N GLU A 106 -27.86 8.27 -9.66
CA GLU A 106 -27.32 7.71 -8.43
C GLU A 106 -26.09 6.83 -8.72
N CYS A 107 -26.14 5.97 -9.75
CA CYS A 107 -24.96 5.20 -10.18
C CYS A 107 -23.85 6.09 -10.79
N GLU A 108 -24.18 7.14 -11.56
CA GLU A 108 -23.19 8.09 -12.11
C GLU A 108 -22.53 8.95 -11.00
N ALA A 109 -23.29 9.43 -10.02
CA ALA A 109 -22.76 10.16 -8.87
C ALA A 109 -21.87 9.25 -8.01
N TRP A 110 -22.24 7.98 -7.88
CA TRP A 110 -21.55 7.03 -7.01
C TRP A 110 -20.31 6.39 -7.64
N VAL A 111 -20.30 6.18 -8.97
CA VAL A 111 -19.06 5.85 -9.72
C VAL A 111 -18.12 7.06 -9.75
N ARG A 112 -18.65 8.29 -9.78
CA ARG A 112 -17.84 9.50 -9.57
C ARG A 112 -17.27 9.59 -8.16
N GLU A 113 -18.03 9.30 -7.11
CA GLU A 113 -17.53 9.25 -5.72
C GLU A 113 -16.53 8.10 -5.51
N GLY A 114 -16.78 6.91 -6.05
CA GLY A 114 -15.87 5.77 -5.94
C GLY A 114 -14.56 5.95 -6.71
N ALA A 115 -14.61 6.56 -7.90
CA ALA A 115 -13.41 6.95 -8.64
C ALA A 115 -12.69 8.14 -7.98
N SER A 116 -13.43 9.12 -7.45
CA SER A 116 -12.84 10.25 -6.74
C SER A 116 -12.20 9.85 -5.43
N ILE A 117 -12.69 8.81 -4.73
CA ILE A 117 -12.04 8.29 -3.53
C ILE A 117 -10.59 7.91 -3.86
N PHE A 118 -10.33 7.11 -4.89
CA PHE A 118 -8.96 6.70 -5.24
C PHE A 118 -8.09 7.83 -5.81
N ASP A 119 -8.69 8.79 -6.52
CA ASP A 119 -7.98 10.00 -6.96
C ASP A 119 -7.65 10.92 -5.75
N ASP A 120 -8.54 10.99 -4.75
CA ASP A 120 -8.36 11.73 -3.49
C ASP A 120 -7.43 10.99 -2.49
N LEU A 121 -7.30 9.66 -2.58
CA LEU A 121 -6.40 8.82 -1.76
C LEU A 121 -4.92 9.13 -2.03
N GLN A 122 -4.58 9.56 -3.24
CA GLN A 122 -3.22 10.02 -3.57
C GLN A 122 -2.92 11.42 -3.01
N VAL A 123 -3.95 12.18 -2.65
CA VAL A 123 -3.86 13.60 -2.23
C VAL A 123 -3.92 13.78 -0.71
N ASN A 124 -4.63 12.91 0.02
CA ASN A 124 -5.06 13.18 1.40
C ASN A 124 -4.41 12.35 2.52
N GLY A 125 -3.37 11.54 2.24
CA GLY A 125 -2.72 10.72 3.27
C GLY A 125 -3.40 9.36 3.50
N PRO A 126 -3.15 8.69 4.64
CA PRO A 126 -3.71 7.36 4.91
C PRO A 126 -5.22 7.40 5.12
N VAL A 127 -5.90 6.33 4.69
CA VAL A 127 -7.36 6.22 4.75
C VAL A 127 -7.78 4.82 5.17
N ILE A 128 -8.74 4.74 6.09
CA ILE A 128 -9.35 3.48 6.51
C ILE A 128 -10.65 3.26 5.73
N MET A 129 -10.85 2.03 5.27
CA MET A 129 -12.05 1.54 4.60
C MET A 129 -12.71 0.49 5.49
N ASP A 130 -13.74 0.89 6.23
CA ASP A 130 -14.40 0.00 7.20
C ASP A 130 -15.25 -1.05 6.49
N GLY A 131 -14.98 -2.33 6.72
CA GLY A 131 -15.79 -3.43 6.20
C GLY A 131 -15.64 -3.68 4.70
N LEU A 132 -14.46 -3.44 4.12
CA LEU A 132 -14.16 -3.79 2.72
C LEU A 132 -14.52 -5.25 2.39
N LEU A 133 -14.29 -6.17 3.33
CA LEU A 133 -14.63 -7.60 3.20
C LEU A 133 -15.96 -7.97 3.89
N ASP A 134 -16.81 -7.02 4.33
CA ASP A 134 -18.01 -7.31 5.16
C ASP A 134 -19.07 -8.15 4.44
N ALA A 135 -19.11 -8.17 3.09
CA ALA A 135 -19.93 -9.14 2.36
C ALA A 135 -19.46 -10.61 2.51
N CYS A 136 -18.31 -10.81 3.15
CA CYS A 136 -17.64 -12.09 3.38
C CYS A 136 -17.26 -12.31 4.87
N SER A 137 -17.55 -11.39 5.80
CA SER A 137 -17.00 -11.39 7.16
C SER A 137 -17.33 -12.62 8.02
N GLY A 138 -18.41 -13.35 7.70
CA GLY A 138 -18.74 -14.64 8.34
C GLY A 138 -18.05 -15.89 7.75
N ARG A 139 -17.28 -15.75 6.66
CA ARG A 139 -16.58 -16.87 5.98
C ARG A 139 -15.10 -16.95 6.34
N TRP A 140 -14.52 -15.88 6.85
CA TRP A 140 -13.09 -15.80 7.15
C TRP A 140 -12.82 -16.37 8.54
N THR A 141 -12.52 -17.67 8.58
CA THR A 141 -11.97 -18.35 9.77
C THR A 141 -10.55 -18.82 9.49
N PHE A 142 -9.81 -19.11 10.55
CA PHE A 142 -8.42 -19.57 10.42
C PHE A 142 -8.35 -20.91 9.69
N GLU A 143 -9.33 -21.79 9.92
CA GLU A 143 -9.50 -23.06 9.19
C GLU A 143 -9.77 -22.80 7.70
N ARG A 144 -10.64 -21.84 7.36
CA ARG A 144 -10.91 -21.52 5.96
C ARG A 144 -9.66 -20.98 5.26
N VAL A 145 -8.89 -20.11 5.92
CA VAL A 145 -7.63 -19.61 5.35
C VAL A 145 -6.61 -20.73 5.21
N ARG A 146 -6.53 -21.65 6.18
CA ARG A 146 -5.69 -22.85 6.10
C ARG A 146 -6.06 -23.71 4.88
N ASP A 147 -7.35 -23.96 4.66
CA ASP A 147 -7.83 -24.77 3.54
C ASP A 147 -7.55 -24.09 2.18
N LEU A 148 -7.58 -22.76 2.14
CA LEU A 148 -7.30 -21.97 0.93
C LEU A 148 -5.80 -21.84 0.64
N CYS A 149 -4.96 -21.98 1.65
CA CYS A 149 -3.51 -21.94 1.54
C CYS A 149 -2.97 -23.37 1.58
N ASP A 150 -2.83 -23.99 0.40
CA ASP A 150 -2.26 -25.32 0.15
C ASP A 150 -1.47 -25.89 1.35
N GLY A 151 -2.13 -26.72 2.17
CA GLY A 151 -1.71 -27.01 3.56
C GLY A 151 -0.33 -27.66 3.72
N ASP A 152 0.17 -28.28 2.65
CA ASP A 152 1.49 -28.91 2.57
C ASP A 152 2.57 -27.97 2.02
N ALA A 153 2.21 -26.76 1.60
CA ALA A 153 3.17 -25.76 1.15
C ALA A 153 4.16 -25.43 2.27
N VAL A 154 5.45 -25.47 1.94
CA VAL A 154 6.51 -25.11 2.86
C VAL A 154 6.70 -23.59 2.82
N VAL A 155 6.66 -22.96 3.99
CA VAL A 155 6.84 -21.52 4.16
C VAL A 155 8.05 -21.19 5.01
N ASP A 156 8.69 -20.06 4.71
CA ASP A 156 9.77 -19.47 5.52
C ASP A 156 9.18 -18.56 6.60
N VAL A 157 9.23 -19.02 7.85
CA VAL A 157 8.62 -18.35 9.01
C VAL A 157 9.70 -17.69 9.86
N HIS A 158 9.44 -16.49 10.35
CA HIS A 158 10.25 -15.80 11.33
C HIS A 158 9.81 -16.26 12.72
N VAL A 159 10.72 -16.84 13.49
CA VAL A 159 10.48 -17.27 14.86
C VAL A 159 11.21 -16.33 15.81
N CYS A 160 10.48 -15.71 16.72
CA CYS A 160 10.98 -14.65 17.59
C CYS A 160 10.82 -15.07 19.06
N PRO A 161 11.85 -14.95 19.91
CA PRO A 161 11.74 -15.24 21.35
C PRO A 161 10.89 -14.19 22.09
N HIS A 162 10.67 -13.03 21.48
CA HIS A 162 9.95 -11.89 22.07
C HIS A 162 8.87 -11.38 21.11
N ASP A 163 8.04 -10.48 21.62
CA ASP A 163 6.86 -9.97 20.91
C ASP A 163 7.20 -9.05 19.73
N THR A 164 8.42 -8.49 19.67
CA THR A 164 8.86 -7.63 18.57
C THR A 164 9.65 -8.41 17.52
N VAL A 165 9.17 -8.42 16.30
CA VAL A 165 9.90 -8.88 15.12
C VAL A 165 10.58 -7.67 14.49
N ASP A 166 11.91 -7.64 14.56
CA ASP A 166 12.71 -6.58 13.98
C ASP A 166 13.46 -7.15 12.77
N LEU A 167 12.82 -7.03 11.59
CA LEU A 167 13.42 -7.40 10.29
C LEU A 167 14.35 -6.31 9.74
N ALA A 168 14.63 -5.28 10.54
CA ALA A 168 15.30 -4.11 10.06
C ALA A 168 16.79 -4.38 9.79
N GLY A 169 17.25 -3.90 8.63
CA GLY A 169 18.63 -4.08 8.15
C GLY A 169 19.65 -3.11 8.76
N HIS A 170 19.23 -2.27 9.70
CA HIS A 170 20.01 -1.17 10.30
C HIS A 170 21.00 -1.64 11.36
N ARG A 171 20.95 -2.92 11.68
CA ARG A 171 21.82 -3.44 12.72
C ARG A 171 23.25 -3.31 12.23
N ALA A 172 24.13 -2.82 13.10
CA ALA A 172 25.55 -2.72 12.80
C ALA A 172 26.05 -4.08 12.26
N PRO A 173 27.00 -4.08 11.30
CA PRO A 173 27.53 -5.33 10.77
C PRO A 173 27.97 -6.28 11.89
N GLY A 174 27.41 -7.49 11.90
CA GLY A 174 27.69 -8.51 12.94
C GLY A 174 26.72 -8.53 14.12
N THR A 175 25.74 -7.62 14.20
CA THR A 175 24.67 -7.74 15.19
C THR A 175 23.67 -8.83 14.76
N PRO A 176 23.43 -9.87 15.58
CA PRO A 176 22.50 -10.94 15.24
C PRO A 176 21.08 -10.38 15.11
N ARG A 177 20.26 -11.01 14.27
CA ARG A 177 18.82 -10.73 14.17
C ARG A 177 18.14 -11.19 15.47
N ASN A 178 17.00 -10.59 15.81
CA ASN A 178 16.22 -10.99 17.00
C ASN A 178 15.23 -12.12 16.68
N PHE A 179 15.43 -12.82 15.57
CA PHE A 179 14.59 -13.91 15.10
C PHE A 179 15.41 -14.91 14.30
N GLU A 180 14.89 -16.13 14.18
CA GLU A 180 15.43 -17.18 13.32
C GLU A 180 14.45 -17.49 12.19
N PHE A 181 14.99 -17.84 11.01
CA PHE A 181 14.17 -18.36 9.92
C PHE A 181 13.98 -19.86 10.09
N ARG A 182 12.73 -20.32 10.04
CA ARG A 182 12.38 -21.73 10.07
C ARG A 182 11.45 -22.08 8.92
N LYS A 183 11.85 -23.09 8.14
CA LYS A 183 10.97 -23.75 7.18
C LYS A 183 10.06 -24.73 7.90
N MET A 184 8.77 -24.63 7.64
CA MET A 184 7.75 -25.55 8.14
C MET A 184 6.58 -25.63 7.17
N SER A 185 5.74 -26.67 7.28
CA SER A 185 4.51 -26.73 6.51
C SER A 185 3.54 -25.64 6.96
N PHE A 186 2.65 -25.22 6.06
CA PHE A 186 1.60 -24.27 6.40
C PHE A 186 0.72 -24.78 7.55
N GLY A 187 0.43 -26.09 7.58
CA GLY A 187 -0.28 -26.73 8.68
C GLY A 187 0.42 -26.60 10.04
N GLU A 188 1.73 -26.92 10.11
CA GLU A 188 2.51 -26.76 11.36
C GLU A 188 2.55 -25.30 11.79
N PHE A 189 2.81 -24.38 10.86
CA PHE A 189 2.82 -22.95 11.13
C PHE A 189 1.48 -22.46 11.71
N PHE A 190 0.36 -22.92 11.15
CA PHE A 190 -0.98 -22.57 11.61
C PHE A 190 -1.26 -23.05 13.02
N ASP A 191 -0.86 -24.28 13.33
CA ASP A 191 -1.02 -24.82 14.67
C ASP A 191 -0.17 -24.03 15.69
N ARG A 192 1.11 -23.77 15.36
CA ARG A 192 2.04 -23.01 16.18
C ARG A 192 1.58 -21.57 16.45
N VAL A 193 1.11 -20.87 15.42
CA VAL A 193 0.59 -19.49 15.54
C VAL A 193 -0.62 -19.39 16.48
N ARG A 194 -1.43 -20.45 16.56
CA ARG A 194 -2.57 -20.55 17.48
C ARG A 194 -2.20 -21.09 18.86
N GLY A 195 -0.94 -21.49 19.08
CA GLY A 195 -0.52 -22.17 20.29
C GLY A 195 -1.18 -23.55 20.47
N VAL A 196 -1.59 -24.21 19.39
CA VAL A 196 -2.19 -25.56 19.42
C VAL A 196 -1.21 -26.59 18.87
N GLY A 197 -1.45 -27.86 19.20
CA GLY A 197 -0.57 -28.97 18.83
C GLY A 197 0.54 -29.22 19.86
N SER A 198 1.32 -30.28 19.61
CA SER A 198 2.43 -30.69 20.47
C SER A 198 3.71 -30.62 19.64
N TYR A 199 4.29 -29.42 19.62
CA TYR A 199 5.54 -29.15 18.93
C TYR A 199 6.59 -28.68 19.94
N ASP A 200 7.82 -29.15 19.78
CA ASP A 200 8.93 -28.57 20.52
C ASP A 200 9.16 -27.10 20.07
N PRO A 201 9.50 -26.19 21.01
CA PRO A 201 9.91 -24.84 20.65
C PRO A 201 11.11 -24.86 19.70
N VAL A 202 11.13 -23.92 18.75
CA VAL A 202 12.25 -23.76 17.81
C VAL A 202 13.42 -23.08 18.52
N ILE A 203 13.13 -22.02 19.27
CA ILE A 203 14.09 -21.23 20.06
C ILE A 203 13.80 -21.46 21.54
N GLU A 204 12.62 -21.03 22.02
CA GLU A 204 12.25 -21.11 23.44
C GLU A 204 10.72 -21.09 23.66
N ARG A 205 10.29 -21.46 24.87
CA ARG A 205 8.86 -21.44 25.21
C ARG A 205 8.33 -20.01 25.21
N GLY A 206 7.19 -19.81 24.55
CA GLY A 206 6.57 -18.49 24.42
C GLY A 206 6.95 -17.75 23.14
N GLU A 207 7.77 -18.36 22.27
CA GLU A 207 8.11 -17.79 20.97
C GLU A 207 6.89 -17.40 20.13
N ARG A 208 7.09 -16.36 19.31
CA ARG A 208 6.11 -15.82 18.37
C ARG A 208 6.52 -16.18 16.95
N TYR A 209 5.52 -16.27 16.09
CA TYR A 209 5.71 -16.64 14.70
C TYR A 209 5.17 -15.54 13.79
N TYR A 210 5.94 -15.21 12.76
CA TYR A 210 5.55 -14.24 11.75
C TYR A 210 5.88 -14.73 10.34
N LEU A 211 4.90 -14.68 9.46
CA LEU A 211 5.03 -14.98 8.05
C LEU A 211 4.82 -13.70 7.22
N ARG A 212 5.79 -13.43 6.35
CA ARG A 212 5.64 -12.57 5.18
C ARG A 212 5.86 -13.48 3.96
N SER A 213 4.83 -13.73 3.16
CA SER A 213 4.97 -14.61 2.01
C SER A 213 5.99 -14.09 0.98
N VAL A 214 6.78 -14.99 0.42
CA VAL A 214 7.77 -14.74 -0.62
C VAL A 214 7.49 -15.62 -1.84
N ASP A 215 7.95 -15.18 -3.00
CA ASP A 215 7.75 -15.89 -4.27
C ASP A 215 9.09 -16.07 -5.00
N GLY A 216 9.99 -16.79 -4.31
CA GLY A 216 11.35 -17.04 -4.77
C GLY A 216 12.12 -15.74 -5.03
N LYS A 217 12.46 -15.50 -6.30
CA LYS A 217 13.23 -14.32 -6.75
C LYS A 217 12.37 -13.24 -7.40
N SER A 218 11.06 -13.39 -7.35
CA SER A 218 10.10 -12.45 -7.93
C SER A 218 9.42 -11.65 -6.82
N ALA A 219 8.86 -10.49 -7.19
CA ALA A 219 7.90 -9.82 -6.33
C ALA A 219 6.74 -10.78 -6.03
N THR A 220 6.33 -10.86 -4.76
CA THR A 220 5.32 -11.81 -4.32
C THR A 220 3.99 -11.55 -5.02
N ASP A 221 3.37 -12.58 -5.59
CA ASP A 221 2.01 -12.48 -6.10
C ASP A 221 1.15 -13.57 -5.49
N LEU A 222 0.20 -13.17 -4.64
CA LEU A 222 -0.73 -14.05 -3.96
C LEU A 222 -1.57 -14.89 -4.94
N ARG A 223 -1.82 -14.39 -6.16
CA ARG A 223 -2.51 -15.13 -7.22
C ARG A 223 -1.69 -16.32 -7.72
N ARG A 224 -0.36 -16.26 -7.60
CA ARG A 224 0.56 -17.33 -7.98
C ARG A 224 0.88 -18.24 -6.80
N THR A 225 1.14 -17.68 -5.62
CA THR A 225 1.54 -18.46 -4.44
C THR A 225 0.37 -19.13 -3.73
N HIS A 226 -0.80 -18.47 -3.66
CA HIS A 226 -2.02 -18.99 -3.02
C HIS A 226 -3.28 -18.64 -3.84
N PRO A 227 -3.45 -19.22 -5.05
CA PRO A 227 -4.49 -18.84 -6.00
C PRO A 227 -5.92 -18.95 -5.45
N ALA A 228 -6.21 -19.99 -4.64
CA ALA A 228 -7.52 -20.17 -4.05
C ALA A 228 -7.86 -19.06 -3.04
N LEU A 229 -6.88 -18.67 -2.20
CA LEU A 229 -7.03 -17.54 -1.28
C LEU A 229 -7.24 -16.22 -2.06
N ALA A 230 -6.43 -15.98 -3.09
CA ALA A 230 -6.53 -14.78 -3.92
C ALA A 230 -7.90 -14.65 -4.60
N ALA A 231 -8.44 -15.76 -5.11
CA ALA A 231 -9.76 -15.81 -5.72
C ALA A 231 -10.89 -15.52 -4.72
N GLU A 232 -10.83 -16.08 -3.52
CA GLU A 232 -11.83 -15.83 -2.47
C GLU A 232 -11.77 -14.38 -1.95
N LEU A 233 -10.56 -13.82 -1.78
CA LEU A 233 -10.37 -12.41 -1.44
C LEU A 233 -10.81 -11.45 -2.54
N ARG A 234 -10.99 -11.97 -3.77
CA ARG A 234 -11.34 -11.18 -4.97
C ARG A 234 -10.33 -10.04 -5.19
N ILE A 235 -9.04 -10.33 -5.03
CA ILE A 235 -7.94 -9.34 -5.11
C ILE A 235 -8.05 -8.45 -6.35
N GLU A 236 -8.39 -9.08 -7.48
CA GLU A 236 -8.54 -8.42 -8.77
C GLU A 236 -9.53 -7.26 -8.74
N LYS A 237 -10.60 -7.36 -7.93
CA LYS A 237 -11.69 -6.39 -7.91
C LYS A 237 -11.31 -5.04 -7.30
N TYR A 238 -10.36 -5.01 -6.39
CA TYR A 238 -9.84 -3.74 -5.85
C TYR A 238 -8.52 -3.33 -6.51
N THR A 239 -7.82 -4.24 -7.20
CA THR A 239 -6.66 -3.85 -8.03
C THR A 239 -7.06 -3.29 -9.40
N GLN A 240 -8.22 -3.67 -9.96
CA GLN A 240 -8.63 -3.32 -11.33
C GLN A 240 -8.98 -1.83 -11.53
N HIS A 241 -9.34 -1.13 -10.46
CA HIS A 241 -9.79 0.27 -10.52
C HIS A 241 -8.67 1.27 -10.28
N LEU A 242 -7.49 0.80 -9.88
CA LEU A 242 -6.29 1.61 -9.80
C LEU A 242 -5.74 1.77 -11.22
N LYS A 243 -6.41 2.64 -11.99
CA LYS A 243 -6.10 2.94 -13.41
C LYS A 243 -4.64 3.36 -13.61
N ASP A 244 -4.01 3.94 -12.58
CA ASP A 244 -2.62 4.39 -12.57
C ASP A 244 -1.70 3.51 -11.69
N GLY A 245 -2.20 2.38 -11.17
CA GLY A 245 -1.46 1.48 -10.30
C GLY A 245 -0.82 0.35 -11.09
N ASN A 246 0.46 0.48 -11.43
CA ASN A 246 1.22 -0.64 -11.99
C ASN A 246 1.50 -1.64 -10.85
N PHE A 247 0.68 -2.70 -10.79
CA PHE A 247 0.73 -3.74 -9.76
C PHE A 247 2.17 -4.20 -9.53
N HIS A 248 2.61 -4.19 -8.28
CA HIS A 248 3.94 -4.64 -7.90
C HIS A 248 3.91 -6.00 -7.22
N SER A 249 3.17 -6.12 -6.11
CA SER A 249 3.12 -7.36 -5.33
C SER A 249 1.85 -7.47 -4.50
N SER A 250 1.49 -8.69 -4.10
CA SER A 250 0.50 -8.99 -3.07
C SER A 250 1.08 -9.99 -2.07
N VAL A 251 1.06 -9.64 -0.79
CA VAL A 251 1.82 -10.29 0.27
C VAL A 251 0.88 -10.75 1.38
N LEU A 252 0.86 -12.05 1.64
CA LEU A 252 0.19 -12.63 2.80
C LEU A 252 1.04 -12.40 4.06
N ARG A 253 0.39 -11.87 5.10
CA ARG A 253 0.95 -11.59 6.41
C ARG A 253 0.19 -12.40 7.46
N ILE A 254 0.89 -13.26 8.20
CA ILE A 254 0.28 -14.02 9.30
C ILE A 254 1.18 -13.87 10.52
N SER A 255 0.59 -13.60 11.67
CA SER A 255 1.33 -13.40 12.90
C SER A 255 0.64 -14.03 14.10
N SER A 256 1.44 -14.46 15.07
CA SER A 256 0.96 -14.68 16.43
C SER A 256 0.33 -13.41 17.00
N ALA A 257 -0.45 -13.62 18.07
CA ALA A 257 -0.87 -12.59 19.01
C ALA A 257 0.30 -11.68 19.44
N ASP A 258 -0.01 -10.41 19.71
CA ASP A 258 0.88 -9.38 20.27
C ASP A 258 2.18 -9.14 19.50
N THR A 259 2.26 -9.66 18.28
CA THR A 259 3.44 -9.51 17.43
C THR A 259 3.53 -8.07 16.91
N THR A 260 4.61 -7.40 17.27
CA THR A 260 4.97 -6.04 16.85
C THR A 260 5.97 -6.09 15.70
N LEU A 261 5.67 -5.39 14.60
CA LEU A 261 6.61 -5.14 13.52
C LEU A 261 7.28 -3.78 13.74
N TRP A 262 8.59 -3.74 13.52
CA TRP A 262 9.35 -2.49 13.56
C TRP A 262 8.79 -1.45 12.57
N THR A 263 9.02 -0.18 12.90
CA THR A 263 8.54 0.94 12.08
C THR A 263 9.36 1.07 10.80
N HIS A 264 8.68 1.04 9.66
CA HIS A 264 9.29 1.17 8.33
C HIS A 264 8.38 1.96 7.40
N TYR A 265 8.90 2.34 6.25
CA TYR A 265 8.10 2.78 5.10
C TYR A 265 8.42 1.92 3.87
N ASP A 266 7.53 1.98 2.90
CA ASP A 266 7.67 1.36 1.59
C ASP A 266 7.67 2.45 0.50
N THR A 267 8.32 2.21 -0.64
CA THR A 267 8.34 3.17 -1.76
C THR A 267 7.15 3.04 -2.72
N HIS A 268 6.24 2.12 -2.39
CA HIS A 268 5.06 1.80 -3.16
C HIS A 268 3.81 2.13 -2.34
N ASP A 269 2.74 2.56 -3.01
CA ASP A 269 1.44 2.67 -2.37
C ASP A 269 0.96 1.29 -1.95
N ASN A 270 0.29 1.21 -0.80
CA ASN A 270 -0.04 -0.05 -0.15
C ASN A 270 -1.49 -0.05 0.35
N LEU A 271 -2.21 -1.15 0.09
CA LEU A 271 -3.49 -1.45 0.71
C LEU A 271 -3.31 -2.65 1.63
N LEU A 272 -3.39 -2.42 2.94
CA LEU A 272 -3.38 -3.44 3.97
C LEU A 272 -4.82 -3.88 4.26
N VAL A 273 -5.20 -5.09 3.86
CA VAL A 273 -6.52 -5.67 4.14
C VAL A 273 -6.41 -6.62 5.33
N GLN A 274 -7.16 -6.36 6.39
CA GLN A 274 -7.22 -7.21 7.57
C GLN A 274 -8.25 -8.32 7.36
N VAL A 275 -7.80 -9.58 7.28
CA VAL A 275 -8.66 -10.73 6.92
C VAL A 275 -9.19 -11.45 8.15
N ILE A 276 -8.34 -11.68 9.16
CA ILE A 276 -8.72 -12.33 10.43
C ILE A 276 -8.08 -11.60 11.59
N GLY A 277 -8.85 -11.36 12.65
CA GLY A 277 -8.38 -10.68 13.85
C GLY A 277 -8.22 -9.17 13.64
N SER A 278 -7.46 -8.53 14.52
CA SER A 278 -7.24 -7.09 14.53
C SER A 278 -5.76 -6.72 14.42
N LYS A 279 -5.51 -5.48 14.00
CA LYS A 279 -4.19 -4.84 14.06
C LYS A 279 -4.34 -3.40 14.49
N THR A 280 -3.39 -2.89 15.24
CA THR A 280 -3.23 -1.45 15.45
C THR A 280 -2.02 -0.97 14.66
N VAL A 281 -2.21 0.11 13.90
CA VAL A 281 -1.21 0.71 13.04
C VAL A 281 -1.01 2.16 13.47
N THR A 282 0.21 2.52 13.85
CA THR A 282 0.61 3.91 14.06
C THR A 282 1.35 4.40 12.83
N LEU A 283 0.80 5.41 12.15
CA LEU A 283 1.33 6.00 10.92
C LEU A 283 2.02 7.32 11.20
N PHE A 284 3.16 7.57 10.55
CA PHE A 284 3.83 8.88 10.56
C PHE A 284 3.98 9.39 9.13
N PRO A 285 3.76 10.69 8.91
CA PRO A 285 3.89 11.27 7.59
C PRO A 285 5.37 11.26 7.15
N PRO A 286 5.67 11.27 5.83
CA PRO A 286 7.04 11.29 5.32
C PRO A 286 7.91 12.43 5.89
N GLU A 287 7.29 13.57 6.22
CA GLU A 287 7.93 14.73 6.82
C GLU A 287 8.55 14.45 8.21
N ALA A 288 8.19 13.34 8.85
CA ALA A 288 8.76 12.91 10.12
C ALA A 288 10.16 12.27 9.98
N ASP A 289 10.60 11.89 8.77
CA ASP A 289 11.83 11.10 8.51
C ASP A 289 13.06 11.57 9.32
N GLN A 290 13.34 12.88 9.32
CA GLN A 290 14.48 13.49 10.03
C GLN A 290 14.46 13.26 11.55
N PHE A 291 13.32 12.94 12.13
CA PHE A 291 13.10 12.70 13.55
C PHE A 291 12.93 11.20 13.87
N MET A 292 12.81 10.35 12.85
CA MET A 292 12.49 8.93 12.97
C MET A 292 13.74 8.04 13.13
N TYR A 293 14.96 8.60 13.09
CA TYR A 293 16.22 7.84 13.23
C TYR A 293 16.29 6.65 12.26
N VAL A 294 16.11 6.96 10.98
CA VAL A 294 15.97 5.99 9.90
C VAL A 294 17.33 5.59 9.35
N GLU A 295 17.50 4.31 9.04
CA GLU A 295 18.63 3.80 8.25
C GLU A 295 18.08 2.98 7.07
N GLY A 296 18.27 3.40 5.82
CA GLY A 296 17.53 2.80 4.70
C GLY A 296 16.03 3.08 4.84
N SER A 297 15.18 2.04 4.84
CA SER A 297 13.72 2.22 4.89
C SER A 297 13.09 2.04 6.28
N SER A 298 13.89 1.93 7.35
CA SER A 298 13.31 1.71 8.67
C SER A 298 13.98 2.39 9.84
N SER A 299 13.17 2.56 10.88
CA SER A 299 13.47 3.35 12.08
C SER A 299 14.07 2.47 13.16
N ARG A 300 15.03 3.04 13.89
CA ARG A 300 15.62 2.45 15.09
C ARG A 300 14.79 2.62 16.36
N VAL A 301 13.72 3.42 16.31
CA VAL A 301 12.86 3.68 17.46
C VAL A 301 11.94 2.49 17.67
N PHE A 302 12.17 1.75 18.75
CA PHE A 302 11.39 0.55 19.09
C PHE A 302 10.18 0.88 19.97
N ASN A 303 10.30 1.83 20.90
CA ASN A 303 9.22 2.24 21.78
C ASN A 303 8.42 3.41 21.19
N VAL A 304 7.48 3.07 20.32
CA VAL A 304 6.66 4.05 19.58
C VAL A 304 5.40 4.45 20.34
N ARG A 305 4.70 3.47 20.94
CA ARG A 305 3.34 3.63 21.47
C ARG A 305 3.27 3.85 22.99
N ASN A 306 4.27 3.41 23.75
CA ASN A 306 4.23 3.50 25.20
C ASN A 306 4.93 4.78 25.70
N GLU A 307 4.71 5.09 26.98
CA GLU A 307 5.47 6.13 27.66
C GLU A 307 6.97 5.82 27.58
N PRO A 308 7.80 6.75 27.08
CA PRO A 308 9.22 6.50 26.96
C PRO A 308 9.89 6.52 28.33
N SER A 309 10.84 5.61 28.52
CA SER A 309 11.77 5.64 29.64
C SER A 309 12.73 6.84 29.51
N GLU A 310 13.48 7.13 30.57
CA GLU A 310 14.56 8.13 30.50
C GLU A 310 15.65 7.74 29.48
N GLU A 311 15.91 6.43 29.36
CA GLU A 311 16.86 5.92 28.37
C GLU A 311 16.37 6.09 26.94
N ASP A 312 15.07 5.87 26.70
CA ASP A 312 14.44 6.09 25.39
C ASP A 312 14.58 7.57 24.98
N ARG A 313 14.21 8.50 25.89
CA ARG A 313 14.32 9.94 25.64
C ARG A 313 15.75 10.39 25.36
N ARG A 314 16.73 9.80 26.05
CA ARG A 314 18.15 10.08 25.82
C ARG A 314 18.65 9.52 24.48
N THR A 315 18.14 8.37 24.06
CA THR A 315 18.59 7.67 22.84
C THR A 315 17.96 8.26 21.58
N PHE A 316 16.67 8.60 21.64
CA PHE A 316 15.90 9.13 20.51
C PHE A 316 15.21 10.47 20.84
N PRO A 317 15.96 11.51 21.28
CA PRO A 317 15.38 12.77 21.74
C PRO A 317 14.52 13.47 20.68
N LEU A 318 14.91 13.42 19.41
CA LEU A 318 14.16 14.09 18.32
C LEU A 318 12.82 13.39 18.04
N PHE A 319 12.74 12.08 18.23
CA PHE A 319 11.51 11.34 18.01
C PHE A 319 10.46 11.75 19.04
N TYR A 320 10.82 11.71 20.33
CA TYR A 320 9.91 12.05 21.41
C TYR A 320 9.62 13.56 21.51
N ALA A 321 10.51 14.41 21.02
CA ALA A 321 10.27 15.85 20.95
C ALA A 321 9.37 16.26 19.76
N HIS A 322 9.40 15.50 18.65
CA HIS A 322 8.76 15.90 17.40
C HIS A 322 7.93 14.78 16.75
N ALA A 323 8.55 13.69 16.30
CA ALA A 323 7.85 12.67 15.51
C ALA A 323 6.66 12.03 16.22
N GLN A 324 6.76 11.77 17.53
CA GLN A 324 5.71 11.06 18.27
C GLN A 324 4.36 11.78 18.18
N SER A 325 4.33 13.11 18.23
CA SER A 325 3.10 13.91 18.11
C SER A 325 2.61 14.07 16.66
N MET A 326 3.42 13.73 15.67
CA MET A 326 3.03 13.67 14.26
C MET A 326 2.35 12.34 13.90
N GLY A 327 2.41 11.35 14.79
CA GLY A 327 1.87 10.02 14.57
C GLY A 327 0.35 9.95 14.74
N THR A 328 -0.33 9.19 13.88
CA THR A 328 -1.76 8.87 14.01
C THR A 328 -1.93 7.37 14.17
N THR A 329 -2.69 6.94 15.18
CA THR A 329 -2.92 5.51 15.47
C THR A 329 -4.33 5.09 15.08
N VAL A 330 -4.43 3.95 14.40
CA VAL A 330 -5.69 3.40 13.90
C VAL A 330 -5.78 1.91 14.20
N SER A 331 -6.99 1.41 14.44
CA SER A 331 -7.23 -0.01 14.72
C SER A 331 -8.06 -0.62 13.60
N LEU A 332 -7.49 -1.58 12.89
CA LEU A 332 -8.14 -2.36 11.85
C LEU A 332 -8.80 -3.59 12.47
N GLN A 333 -10.10 -3.73 12.23
CA GLN A 333 -10.86 -4.92 12.57
C GLN A 333 -10.87 -5.89 11.39
N GLN A 334 -11.33 -7.11 11.64
CA GLN A 334 -11.54 -8.10 10.60
C GLN A 334 -12.48 -7.54 9.53
N GLY A 335 -11.97 -7.48 8.30
CA GLY A 335 -12.66 -7.00 7.11
C GLY A 335 -12.33 -5.57 6.71
N ASP A 336 -11.65 -4.81 7.56
CA ASP A 336 -11.22 -3.45 7.24
C ASP A 336 -10.01 -3.45 6.31
N ALA A 337 -9.81 -2.34 5.62
CA ALA A 337 -8.58 -2.08 4.88
C ALA A 337 -8.01 -0.70 5.18
N LEU A 338 -6.70 -0.58 5.09
CA LEU A 338 -5.95 0.66 5.28
C LEU A 338 -5.14 0.96 4.03
N TRP A 339 -5.44 2.10 3.41
CA TRP A 339 -4.60 2.71 2.41
C TRP A 339 -3.43 3.43 3.08
N ILE A 340 -2.21 3.09 2.67
CA ILE A 340 -0.95 3.65 3.13
C ILE A 340 -0.24 4.19 1.89
N PRO A 341 -0.19 5.51 1.68
CA PRO A 341 0.55 6.08 0.58
C PRO A 341 2.05 5.80 0.70
N ALA A 342 2.75 5.77 -0.43
CA ALA A 342 4.20 5.60 -0.46
C ALA A 342 4.91 6.57 0.52
N TYR A 343 5.98 6.11 1.14
CA TYR A 343 6.79 6.82 2.14
C TYR A 343 6.14 7.08 3.51
N TRP A 344 4.88 6.71 3.72
CA TRP A 344 4.30 6.77 5.07
C TRP A 344 4.91 5.69 5.95
N PHE A 345 5.52 6.13 7.05
CA PHE A 345 6.01 5.23 8.07
C PHE A 345 4.83 4.57 8.76
N HIS A 346 4.94 3.29 9.05
CA HIS A 346 3.91 2.55 9.74
C HIS A 346 4.52 1.55 10.72
N HIS A 347 4.00 1.59 11.95
CA HIS A 347 4.32 0.69 13.05
C HIS A 347 3.10 -0.18 13.32
N VAL A 348 3.24 -1.50 13.19
CA VAL A 348 2.10 -2.42 13.21
C VAL A 348 2.21 -3.36 14.40
N VAL A 349 1.15 -3.43 15.20
CA VAL A 349 1.02 -4.39 16.28
C VAL A 349 -0.22 -5.23 16.05
N SER A 350 -0.09 -6.54 16.22
CA SER A 350 -1.21 -7.47 16.08
C SER A 350 -1.95 -7.59 17.41
N ASP A 351 -2.76 -6.57 17.71
CA ASP A 351 -3.53 -6.40 18.97
C ASP A 351 -4.75 -7.33 19.03
N CYS A 352 -4.57 -8.63 18.79
CA CYS A 352 -5.64 -9.62 18.63
C CYS A 352 -5.92 -10.47 19.89
N GLY A 353 -5.43 -10.04 21.06
CA GLY A 353 -5.51 -10.84 22.29
C GLY A 353 -4.81 -12.18 22.07
N GLU A 354 -5.38 -13.31 22.52
CA GLU A 354 -4.78 -14.65 22.31
C GLU A 354 -4.96 -15.20 20.88
N ALA A 355 -5.75 -14.55 20.01
CA ALA A 355 -6.00 -15.02 18.66
C ALA A 355 -4.89 -14.56 17.70
N PRO A 356 -4.58 -15.33 16.65
CA PRO A 356 -3.65 -14.88 15.61
C PRO A 356 -4.28 -13.91 14.61
N SER A 357 -3.42 -13.22 13.85
CA SER A 357 -3.82 -12.20 12.87
C SER A 357 -3.43 -12.60 11.46
N VAL A 358 -4.35 -12.43 10.49
CA VAL A 358 -4.11 -12.64 9.05
C VAL A 358 -4.45 -11.37 8.30
N ALA A 359 -3.53 -10.90 7.46
CA ALA A 359 -3.72 -9.75 6.60
C ALA A 359 -3.08 -9.97 5.22
N VAL A 360 -3.51 -9.19 4.24
CA VAL A 360 -2.91 -9.17 2.90
C VAL A 360 -2.58 -7.73 2.53
N ASN A 361 -1.32 -7.48 2.21
CA ASN A 361 -0.89 -6.22 1.59
C ASN A 361 -0.94 -6.34 0.08
N THR A 362 -1.36 -5.29 -0.61
CA THR A 362 -1.16 -5.17 -2.05
C THR A 362 -0.45 -3.87 -2.34
N PHE A 363 0.58 -3.93 -3.19
CA PHE A 363 1.47 -2.81 -3.50
C PHE A 363 1.37 -2.42 -4.97
N TRP A 364 1.41 -1.11 -5.24
CA TRP A 364 1.39 -0.56 -6.59
C TRP A 364 2.49 0.48 -6.78
N ARG A 365 2.98 0.53 -8.02
CA ARG A 365 3.86 1.60 -8.50
C ARG A 365 3.00 2.73 -9.03
N SER A 366 3.43 3.96 -8.76
CA SER A 366 2.95 5.14 -9.49
C SER A 366 3.29 4.98 -10.97
N THR A 367 2.29 5.09 -11.85
CA THR A 367 2.50 5.02 -13.30
C THR A 367 3.47 6.10 -13.78
N ALA A 368 3.43 7.31 -13.22
CA ALA A 368 4.37 8.36 -13.57
C ALA A 368 5.81 7.96 -13.24
N LEU A 369 6.07 7.56 -11.99
CA LEU A 369 7.40 7.14 -11.54
C LEU A 369 7.91 5.90 -12.30
N ALA A 370 7.01 4.94 -12.60
CA ALA A 370 7.35 3.78 -13.43
C ALA A 370 7.72 4.17 -14.87
N THR A 371 7.00 5.12 -15.47
CA THR A 371 7.27 5.63 -16.82
C THR A 371 8.65 6.31 -16.89
N PHE A 372 9.05 7.02 -15.85
CA PHE A 372 10.38 7.62 -15.74
C PHE A 372 11.48 6.64 -15.30
N GLY A 373 11.15 5.37 -15.06
CA GLY A 373 12.13 4.36 -14.65
C GLY A 373 12.71 4.59 -13.26
N GLU A 374 11.95 5.21 -12.36
CA GLU A 374 12.42 5.56 -11.01
C GLU A 374 12.52 4.34 -10.07
N TYR A 375 11.72 3.31 -10.28
CA TYR A 375 11.80 2.09 -9.46
C TYR A 375 13.00 1.22 -9.87
N ASP A 376 13.74 0.71 -8.88
CA ASP A 376 14.78 -0.31 -9.13
C ASP A 376 14.12 -1.60 -9.66
N ALA A 377 14.51 -2.02 -10.88
CA ALA A 377 13.99 -3.23 -11.51
C ALA A 377 14.29 -4.53 -10.72
N LYS A 378 15.28 -4.49 -9.82
CA LYS A 378 15.64 -5.58 -8.91
C LYS A 378 14.99 -5.44 -7.54
N ASP A 379 14.10 -4.47 -7.34
CA ASP A 379 13.29 -4.41 -6.13
C ASP A 379 12.14 -5.40 -6.24
N ILE A 380 12.18 -6.44 -5.41
CA ILE A 380 11.12 -7.44 -5.28
C ILE A 380 10.35 -7.29 -3.96
N TYR A 381 10.78 -6.38 -3.09
CA TYR A 381 10.22 -6.17 -1.76
C TYR A 381 9.38 -4.89 -1.69
N GLY A 382 9.67 -3.91 -2.55
CA GLY A 382 9.00 -2.61 -2.59
C GLY A 382 9.59 -1.58 -1.63
N ASN A 383 10.82 -1.80 -1.17
CA ASN A 383 11.47 -1.02 -0.11
C ASN A 383 12.80 -0.38 -0.55
N LYS A 384 13.19 -0.50 -1.82
CA LYS A 384 14.37 0.20 -2.32
C LYS A 384 14.01 1.62 -2.69
N GLU A 385 14.95 2.52 -2.42
CA GLU A 385 14.89 3.91 -2.86
C GLU A 385 14.66 4.03 -4.37
N LEU A 386 13.95 5.09 -4.76
CA LEU A 386 13.86 5.50 -6.15
C LEU A 386 15.25 5.89 -6.67
N ASN A 387 15.51 5.62 -7.95
CA ASN A 387 16.81 5.80 -8.58
C ASN A 387 17.31 7.25 -8.46
N SER A 388 16.47 8.24 -8.77
CA SER A 388 16.85 9.65 -8.66
C SER A 388 17.03 10.09 -7.21
N GLY A 389 16.21 9.57 -6.28
CA GLY A 389 16.36 9.83 -4.84
C GLY A 389 17.69 9.31 -4.30
N LYS A 390 18.04 8.07 -4.66
CA LYS A 390 19.32 7.45 -4.33
C LYS A 390 20.50 8.25 -4.90
N GLU A 391 20.42 8.65 -6.17
CA GLU A 391 21.47 9.47 -6.79
C GLU A 391 21.67 10.81 -6.06
N ALA A 392 20.58 11.47 -5.66
CA ALA A 392 20.66 12.70 -4.89
C ALA A 392 21.37 12.50 -3.54
N CYS A 393 21.06 11.41 -2.83
CA CYS A 393 21.74 11.03 -1.58
C CYS A 393 23.24 10.74 -1.81
N ASP A 394 23.59 10.00 -2.87
CA ASP A 394 24.98 9.72 -3.23
C ASP A 394 25.77 11.00 -3.56
N LEU A 395 25.14 11.96 -4.24
CA LEU A 395 25.72 13.28 -4.51
C LEU A 395 25.93 14.09 -3.22
N ALA A 396 25.01 14.02 -2.26
CA ALA A 396 25.17 14.67 -0.96
C ALA A 396 26.37 14.08 -0.17
N LEU A 397 26.54 12.75 -0.19
CA LEU A 397 27.71 12.09 0.41
C LEU A 397 29.02 12.55 -0.25
N ARG A 398 29.05 12.66 -1.59
CA ARG A 398 30.20 13.18 -2.34
C ARG A 398 30.50 14.65 -2.01
N ALA A 399 29.47 15.47 -1.80
CA ALA A 399 29.64 16.85 -1.36
C ALA A 399 30.28 16.92 0.03
N GLY A 400 29.86 16.06 0.96
CA GLY A 400 30.52 15.93 2.27
C GLY A 400 32.00 15.56 2.17
N GLU A 401 32.31 14.59 1.32
CA GLU A 401 33.68 14.11 1.08
C GLU A 401 34.60 15.16 0.45
N ALA A 402 34.06 16.02 -0.42
CA ALA A 402 34.77 17.16 -0.99
C ALA A 402 35.16 18.21 0.08
N LEU A 403 34.39 18.33 1.15
CA LEU A 403 34.66 19.27 2.24
C LEU A 403 35.59 18.69 3.32
N ARG A 404 36.01 17.42 3.23
CA ARG A 404 36.64 16.68 4.33
C ARG A 404 37.89 17.34 4.93
N HIS A 405 38.73 17.95 4.10
CA HIS A 405 40.01 18.56 4.47
C HIS A 405 39.88 19.97 5.04
N LEU A 406 38.69 20.59 4.95
CA LEU A 406 38.47 21.92 5.49
C LEU A 406 38.36 21.90 7.02
N PRO A 407 38.87 22.92 7.73
CA PRO A 407 38.64 23.09 9.16
C PRO A 407 37.13 23.11 9.49
N PHE A 408 36.76 22.59 10.67
CA PHE A 408 35.35 22.38 11.07
C PHE A 408 34.44 23.59 10.80
N ARG A 409 34.84 24.80 11.22
CA ARG A 409 34.02 26.01 11.01
C ARG A 409 33.76 26.31 9.53
N ILE A 410 34.76 26.14 8.68
CA ILE A 410 34.69 26.40 7.24
C ILE A 410 33.88 25.30 6.55
N LYS A 411 34.10 24.04 6.94
CA LYS A 411 33.31 22.88 6.49
C LYS A 411 31.81 23.09 6.74
N CYS A 412 31.42 23.45 7.97
CA CYS A 412 30.03 23.70 8.31
C CYS A 412 29.43 24.91 7.58
N PHE A 413 30.24 25.95 7.31
CA PHE A 413 29.79 27.10 6.50
C PHE A 413 29.41 26.68 5.08
N TYR A 414 30.27 25.92 4.40
CA TYR A 414 29.99 25.47 3.04
C TYR A 414 28.90 24.39 2.97
N ALA A 415 28.82 23.49 3.96
CA ALA A 415 27.77 22.49 4.04
C ALA A 415 26.37 23.13 4.10
N ARG A 416 26.17 24.14 4.97
CA ARG A 416 24.90 24.89 5.03
C ARG A 416 24.57 25.59 3.73
N ARG A 417 25.58 26.11 3.02
CA ARG A 417 25.41 26.71 1.69
C ARG A 417 24.94 25.69 0.67
N ALA A 418 25.54 24.51 0.64
CA ALA A 418 25.16 23.42 -0.27
C ALA A 418 23.72 22.94 -0.01
N ILE A 419 23.35 22.72 1.27
CA ILE A 419 21.98 22.35 1.65
C ILE A 419 20.98 23.41 1.18
N LYS A 420 21.29 24.70 1.39
CA LYS A 420 20.44 25.80 0.93
C LYS A 420 20.25 25.84 -0.59
N LEU A 421 21.30 25.55 -1.36
CA LEU A 421 21.21 25.51 -2.82
C LEU A 421 20.28 24.39 -3.29
N LEU A 422 20.41 23.20 -2.70
CA LEU A 422 19.55 22.06 -3.01
C LEU A 422 18.09 22.38 -2.68
N ALA A 423 17.82 22.85 -1.45
CA ALA A 423 16.46 23.16 -1.01
C ALA A 423 15.79 24.23 -1.87
N ASN A 424 16.52 25.28 -2.27
CA ASN A 424 16.00 26.30 -3.18
C ASN A 424 15.66 25.72 -4.56
N GLN A 425 16.44 24.78 -5.08
CA GLN A 425 16.21 24.16 -6.37
C GLN A 425 14.99 23.24 -6.37
N THR A 426 14.76 22.53 -5.27
CA THR A 426 13.60 21.62 -5.11
C THR A 426 12.34 22.33 -4.60
N SER A 427 12.38 23.65 -4.43
CA SER A 427 11.31 24.43 -3.78
C SER A 427 10.98 23.93 -2.36
N SER A 428 11.92 23.24 -1.71
CA SER A 428 11.78 22.80 -0.32
C SER A 428 12.03 24.00 0.60
N ARG A 429 11.06 24.31 1.47
CA ARG A 429 11.22 25.39 2.45
C ARG A 429 12.11 24.88 3.59
N ILE A 430 13.33 25.42 3.70
CA ILE A 430 14.11 25.31 4.94
C ILE A 430 13.41 26.23 5.96
N THR A 431 12.51 25.66 6.78
CA THR A 431 11.91 26.38 7.92
C THR A 431 12.89 26.40 9.09
N SER A 432 12.59 27.13 10.16
CA SER A 432 13.39 27.09 11.40
C SER A 432 13.41 25.71 12.08
N GLU A 433 12.62 24.77 11.57
CA GLU A 433 12.54 23.37 12.01
C GLU A 433 13.46 22.45 11.19
N TRP A 434 14.15 22.97 10.17
CA TRP A 434 15.11 22.27 9.31
C TRP A 434 16.57 22.66 9.60
#